data_AF-A0A6I3LDX4-F1
#
_entry.id   AF-A0A6I3LDX4-F1
#
_cell.length_a   1.000
_cell.length_b   1.000
_cell.length_c   1.000
_cell.angle_alpha   90.00
_cell.angle_beta   90.00
_cell.angle_gamma   90.00
#
_symmetry.space_group_name_H-M   'P 1'
#
loop_
_entity.id
_entity.type
_entity.pdbx_description
1 polymer ?
#
loop_
_entity_poly.entity_id
_entity_poly.type
_entity_poly.pdbx_seq_one_letter_code
_entity_poly.pdbx_strand_id
1 'polypeptide(L)'
;MTEKKLVPSGGRVIAESWWIASELVLRHPEVKLWERHFGGICDELVLEWPGGRGHLSLNRTGGVLAFPAGATKPGRFSWVWALAQENPHAAVTRLEKLVGVAAPHPRPASTPEGIAYRVIAAVLRLQQDDRSVWDARAIWSDTRELVERFPYAPPVPLRKMTVASDGEARGGLWVIAKGDRDHALTPLALVSHEGWLIVGDGSPIDLMAEYRACGKRILPILAQHLGHLLR
;
A
#
# COMPACT_ATOMS: atom_id res chain seq x y z
N MET A 1 3.77 -6.98 -38.73
CA MET A 1 4.39 -6.27 -37.59
C MET A 1 3.61 -6.64 -36.34
N THR A 2 4.21 -7.41 -35.44
CA THR A 2 3.57 -7.81 -34.18
C THR A 2 3.64 -6.64 -33.21
N GLU A 3 2.49 -6.13 -32.78
CA GLU A 3 2.40 -5.02 -31.83
C GLU A 3 3.11 -5.41 -30.53
N LYS A 4 4.14 -4.65 -30.14
CA LYS A 4 4.93 -4.95 -28.94
C LYS A 4 4.05 -4.65 -27.73
N LYS A 5 3.58 -5.70 -27.04
CA LYS A 5 2.75 -5.57 -25.83
C LYS A 5 3.53 -4.75 -24.79
N LEU A 6 3.00 -3.57 -24.45
CA LEU A 6 3.58 -2.72 -23.41
C LEU A 6 3.47 -3.43 -22.06
N VAL A 7 4.58 -3.51 -21.33
CA VAL A 7 4.66 -4.07 -19.97
C VAL A 7 5.29 -3.02 -19.06
N PRO A 8 4.58 -2.50 -18.06
CA PRO A 8 5.15 -1.58 -17.08
C PRO A 8 6.24 -2.25 -16.24
N SER A 9 7.21 -1.49 -15.76
CA SER A 9 8.21 -2.01 -14.81
C SER A 9 7.55 -2.39 -13.47
N GLY A 10 8.11 -3.40 -12.80
CA GLY A 10 7.61 -3.86 -11.49
C GLY A 10 7.57 -2.74 -10.45
N GLY A 11 8.64 -1.94 -10.34
CA GLY A 11 8.70 -0.79 -9.41
C GLY A 11 7.59 0.23 -9.65
N ARG A 12 7.24 0.50 -10.92
CA ARG A 12 6.13 1.40 -11.26
C ARG A 12 4.78 0.81 -10.89
N VAL A 13 4.59 -0.50 -11.05
CA VAL A 13 3.37 -1.19 -10.62
C VAL A 13 3.23 -1.19 -9.10
N ILE A 14 4.31 -1.47 -8.36
CA ILE A 14 4.34 -1.41 -6.90
C ILE A 14 3.93 0.00 -6.42
N ALA A 15 4.59 1.04 -6.93
CA ALA A 15 4.31 2.42 -6.56
C ALA A 15 2.86 2.82 -6.89
N GLU A 16 2.36 2.46 -8.08
CA GLU A 16 0.99 2.79 -8.49
C GLU A 16 -0.06 2.02 -7.66
N SER A 17 0.19 0.75 -7.34
CA SER A 17 -0.71 -0.05 -6.50
C SER A 17 -0.91 0.58 -5.12
N TRP A 18 0.18 1.02 -4.49
CA TRP A 18 0.14 1.71 -3.21
C TRP A 18 -0.48 3.10 -3.31
N TRP A 19 -0.22 3.83 -4.39
CA TRP A 19 -0.84 5.13 -4.62
C TRP A 19 -2.37 5.00 -4.73
N ILE A 20 -2.86 4.09 -5.57
CA ILE A 20 -4.31 3.81 -5.73
C ILE A 20 -4.90 3.37 -4.37
N ALA A 21 -4.26 2.43 -3.68
CA ALA A 21 -4.74 1.94 -2.39
C ALA A 21 -4.86 3.07 -1.36
N SER A 22 -3.82 3.91 -1.25
CA SER A 22 -3.81 5.04 -0.32
C SER A 22 -4.92 6.06 -0.63
N GLU A 23 -5.17 6.36 -1.91
CA GLU A 23 -6.24 7.29 -2.30
C GLU A 23 -7.63 6.72 -2.02
N LEU A 24 -7.84 5.41 -2.24
CA LEU A 24 -9.10 4.75 -1.92
C LEU A 24 -9.37 4.74 -0.42
N VAL A 25 -8.38 4.44 0.43
CA VAL A 25 -8.55 4.48 1.90
C VAL A 25 -8.81 5.91 2.39
N LEU A 26 -8.19 6.93 1.78
CA LEU A 26 -8.49 8.33 2.12
C LEU A 26 -9.90 8.76 1.72
N ARG A 27 -10.39 8.25 0.58
CA ARG A 27 -11.73 8.55 0.10
C ARG A 27 -12.77 7.74 0.87
N HIS A 28 -12.47 6.51 1.25
CA HIS A 28 -13.38 5.60 1.94
C HIS A 28 -12.72 5.09 3.23
N PRO A 29 -12.74 5.86 4.33
CA PRO A 29 -12.06 5.49 5.57
C PRO A 29 -12.55 4.19 6.20
N GLU A 30 -13.71 3.67 5.77
CA GLU A 30 -14.21 2.38 6.21
C GLU A 30 -13.60 1.18 5.46
N VAL A 31 -12.94 1.41 4.32
CA VAL A 31 -12.28 0.36 3.54
C VAL A 31 -11.14 -0.23 4.33
N LYS A 32 -11.04 -1.55 4.28
CA LYS A 32 -9.93 -2.30 4.86
C LYS A 32 -8.94 -2.66 3.78
N LEU A 33 -7.67 -2.34 4.02
CA LEU A 33 -6.53 -2.68 3.17
C LEU A 33 -5.72 -3.78 3.85
N TRP A 34 -5.37 -4.81 3.08
CA TRP A 34 -4.40 -5.82 3.50
C TRP A 34 -3.66 -6.37 2.30
N GLU A 35 -2.65 -7.19 2.58
CA GLU A 35 -1.87 -7.88 1.56
C GLU A 35 -2.30 -9.35 1.50
N ARG A 36 -2.48 -9.84 0.28
CA ARG A 36 -2.59 -11.26 -0.02
C ARG A 36 -1.30 -11.71 -0.70
N HIS A 37 -0.48 -12.45 0.04
CA HIS A 37 0.75 -13.05 -0.46
C HIS A 37 0.78 -14.54 -0.15
N PHE A 38 0.68 -15.37 -1.19
CA PHE A 38 0.72 -16.84 -1.05
C PHE A 38 2.00 -17.38 -1.69
N GLY A 39 3.14 -17.29 -1.00
CA GLY A 39 4.39 -17.95 -1.42
C GLY A 39 4.83 -17.63 -2.84
N GLY A 40 4.64 -16.38 -3.28
CA GLY A 40 4.94 -15.92 -4.64
C GLY A 40 3.90 -16.25 -5.72
N ILE A 41 2.81 -16.98 -5.39
CA ILE A 41 1.72 -17.31 -6.33
C ILE A 41 0.85 -16.08 -6.63
N CYS A 42 0.62 -15.24 -5.61
CA CYS A 42 -0.04 -13.95 -5.77
C CYS A 42 0.66 -12.88 -4.93
N ASP A 43 0.62 -11.66 -5.42
CA ASP A 43 1.13 -10.46 -4.77
C ASP A 43 0.10 -9.34 -5.01
N GLU A 44 -0.82 -9.18 -4.05
CA GLU A 44 -1.97 -8.30 -4.20
C GLU A 44 -2.16 -7.41 -2.96
N LEU A 45 -2.44 -6.14 -3.21
CA LEU A 45 -3.11 -5.29 -2.21
C LEU A 45 -4.62 -5.45 -2.40
N VAL A 46 -5.32 -5.87 -1.35
CA VAL A 46 -6.77 -6.09 -1.36
C VAL A 46 -7.46 -4.98 -0.59
N LEU A 47 -8.44 -4.33 -1.22
CA LEU A 47 -9.30 -3.30 -0.64
C LEU A 47 -10.73 -3.81 -0.55
N GLU A 48 -11.24 -4.02 0.64
CA GLU A 48 -12.62 -4.48 0.86
C GLU A 48 -13.47 -3.41 1.51
N TRP A 49 -14.65 -3.19 0.94
CA TRP A 49 -15.68 -2.37 1.57
C TRP A 49 -16.50 -3.22 2.53
N PRO A 50 -16.80 -2.70 3.74
CA PRO A 50 -17.59 -3.43 4.72
C PRO A 50 -19.01 -3.69 4.21
N GLY A 51 -19.63 -4.75 4.73
CA GLY A 51 -20.99 -5.15 4.40
C GLY A 51 -21.12 -5.88 3.06
N GLY A 52 -20.05 -6.47 2.53
CA GLY A 52 -20.08 -7.24 1.29
C GLY A 52 -20.31 -6.38 0.04
N ARG A 53 -20.01 -5.08 0.10
CA ARG A 53 -20.19 -4.13 -1.01
C ARG A 53 -19.25 -4.38 -2.19
N GLY A 54 -18.26 -5.26 -2.00
CA GLY A 54 -17.29 -5.65 -3.01
C GLY A 54 -15.87 -5.41 -2.53
N HIS A 55 -14.92 -5.83 -3.36
CA HIS A 55 -13.51 -5.58 -3.12
C HIS A 55 -12.75 -5.36 -4.43
N LEU A 56 -11.56 -4.76 -4.30
CA LEU A 56 -10.57 -4.66 -5.36
C LEU A 56 -9.35 -5.50 -4.97
N SER A 57 -8.77 -6.21 -5.93
CA SER A 57 -7.43 -6.77 -5.81
C SER A 57 -6.51 -6.06 -6.79
N LEU A 58 -5.51 -5.35 -6.26
CA LEU A 58 -4.44 -4.73 -7.03
C LEU A 58 -3.30 -5.76 -7.18
N ASN A 59 -3.46 -6.72 -8.10
CA ASN A 59 -2.50 -7.78 -8.33
C ASN A 59 -1.30 -7.25 -9.12
N ARG A 60 -0.14 -7.17 -8.48
CA ARG A 60 1.07 -6.52 -9.03
C ARG A 60 1.67 -7.27 -10.22
N THR A 61 1.32 -8.54 -10.44
CA THR A 61 1.75 -9.33 -11.61
C THR A 61 0.65 -9.47 -12.67
N GLY A 62 -0.62 -9.52 -12.25
CA GLY A 62 -1.78 -9.85 -13.08
C GLY A 62 -2.67 -8.67 -13.53
N GLY A 63 -2.56 -7.51 -12.88
CA GLY A 63 -3.40 -6.34 -13.13
C GLY A 63 -4.36 -6.03 -12.00
N VAL A 64 -5.38 -5.22 -12.27
CA VAL A 64 -6.41 -4.86 -11.29
C VAL A 64 -7.65 -5.71 -11.51
N LEU A 65 -8.13 -6.34 -10.44
CA LEU A 65 -9.38 -7.08 -10.40
C LEU A 65 -10.41 -6.31 -9.57
N ALA A 66 -11.61 -6.14 -10.11
CA ALA A 66 -12.73 -5.56 -9.39
C ALA A 66 -13.82 -6.60 -9.19
N PHE A 67 -14.23 -6.80 -7.93
CA PHE A 67 -15.26 -7.73 -7.52
C PHE A 67 -16.45 -6.96 -6.95
N PRO A 68 -17.40 -6.51 -7.80
CA PRO A 68 -18.63 -5.88 -7.35
C PRO A 68 -19.47 -6.83 -6.49
N ALA A 69 -20.27 -6.29 -5.57
CA ALA A 69 -21.21 -7.08 -4.78
C ALA A 69 -22.11 -7.96 -5.69
N GLY A 70 -22.18 -9.26 -5.38
CA GLY A 70 -23.00 -10.23 -6.11
C GLY A 70 -22.48 -10.61 -7.50
N ALA A 71 -21.33 -10.11 -7.93
CA ALA A 71 -20.76 -10.48 -9.22
C ALA A 71 -20.13 -11.87 -9.18
N THR A 72 -20.40 -12.70 -10.21
CA THR A 72 -19.82 -14.05 -10.35
C THR A 72 -18.46 -14.05 -11.04
N LYS A 73 -18.10 -12.95 -11.72
CA LYS A 73 -16.81 -12.78 -12.40
C LYS A 73 -16.24 -11.39 -12.09
N PRO A 74 -14.93 -11.27 -11.81
CA PRO A 74 -14.32 -9.97 -11.64
C PRO A 74 -14.20 -9.23 -12.97
N GLY A 75 -14.37 -7.90 -12.91
CA GLY A 75 -13.82 -7.02 -13.94
C GLY A 75 -12.29 -7.09 -13.91
N ARG A 76 -11.65 -7.18 -15.07
CA ARG A 76 -10.18 -7.30 -15.17
C ARG A 76 -9.60 -6.14 -15.97
N PHE A 77 -8.55 -5.53 -15.44
CA PHE A 77 -7.90 -4.37 -16.04
C PHE A 77 -6.38 -4.55 -16.00
N SER A 78 -5.68 -4.19 -17.07
CA SER A 78 -4.22 -4.23 -17.08
C SER A 78 -3.62 -3.05 -16.32
N TRP A 79 -2.39 -3.19 -15.84
CA TRP A 79 -1.64 -2.05 -15.31
C TRP A 79 -1.37 -0.98 -16.37
N VAL A 80 -1.26 -1.35 -17.64
CA VAL A 80 -1.18 -0.38 -18.75
C VAL A 80 -2.43 0.48 -18.77
N TRP A 81 -3.63 -0.11 -18.63
CA TRP A 81 -4.86 0.67 -18.56
C TRP A 81 -4.84 1.62 -17.36
N ALA A 82 -4.46 1.14 -16.16
CA ALA A 82 -4.44 1.97 -14.96
C ALA A 82 -3.46 3.15 -15.08
N LEU A 83 -2.27 2.90 -15.66
CA LEU A 83 -1.22 3.90 -15.84
C LEU A 83 -1.45 4.85 -17.03
N ALA A 84 -2.27 4.45 -18.01
CA ALA A 84 -2.59 5.25 -19.19
C ALA A 84 -3.78 6.19 -19.00
N GLN A 85 -4.32 6.29 -17.78
CA GLN A 85 -5.40 7.24 -17.50
C GLN A 85 -4.89 8.69 -17.63
N GLU A 86 -5.78 9.59 -18.04
CA GLU A 86 -5.48 11.03 -18.24
C GLU A 86 -4.86 11.69 -17.01
N ASN A 87 -5.29 11.25 -15.83
CA ASN A 87 -4.69 11.61 -14.56
C ASN A 87 -4.83 10.44 -13.56
N PRO A 88 -3.99 10.38 -12.53
CA PRO A 88 -4.03 9.29 -11.55
C PRO A 88 -5.40 9.12 -10.88
N HIS A 89 -6.12 10.20 -10.58
CA HIS A 89 -7.42 10.13 -9.91
C HIS A 89 -8.53 9.55 -10.80
N ALA A 90 -8.38 9.58 -12.13
CA ALA A 90 -9.35 8.98 -13.04
C ALA A 90 -9.37 7.45 -12.90
N ALA A 91 -8.22 6.80 -12.65
CA ALA A 91 -8.17 5.37 -12.34
C ALA A 91 -8.98 5.06 -11.07
N VAL A 92 -8.72 5.79 -9.98
CA VAL A 92 -9.43 5.65 -8.70
C VAL A 92 -10.94 5.78 -8.90
N THR A 93 -11.40 6.83 -9.57
CA THR A 93 -12.84 7.06 -9.78
C THR A 93 -13.51 6.02 -10.66
N ARG A 94 -12.78 5.44 -11.63
CA ARG A 94 -13.32 4.32 -12.42
C ARG A 94 -13.40 3.05 -11.57
N LEU A 95 -12.40 2.77 -10.75
CA LEU A 95 -12.41 1.63 -9.83
C LEU A 95 -13.53 1.72 -8.79
N GLU A 96 -13.76 2.91 -8.22
CA GLU A 96 -14.89 3.19 -7.33
C GLU A 96 -16.22 2.81 -7.98
N LYS A 97 -16.48 3.32 -9.20
CA LYS A 97 -17.70 2.99 -9.96
C LYS A 97 -17.85 1.50 -10.22
N LEU A 98 -16.75 0.79 -10.49
CA LEU A 98 -16.78 -0.63 -10.82
C LEU A 98 -17.22 -1.48 -9.63
N VAL A 99 -16.79 -1.14 -8.40
CA VAL A 99 -17.26 -1.82 -7.18
C VAL A 99 -18.56 -1.22 -6.64
N GLY A 100 -19.22 -0.33 -7.40
CA GLY A 100 -20.52 0.23 -7.03
C GLY A 100 -20.46 1.23 -5.89
N VAL A 101 -19.30 1.87 -5.64
CA VAL A 101 -19.17 2.92 -4.62
C VAL A 101 -18.98 4.27 -5.29
N ALA A 102 -19.67 5.28 -4.77
CA ALA A 102 -19.47 6.66 -5.20
C ALA A 102 -18.38 7.30 -4.32
N ALA A 103 -17.53 8.14 -4.91
CA ALA A 103 -16.63 8.98 -4.13
C ALA A 103 -17.45 9.85 -3.17
N PRO A 104 -17.15 9.87 -1.86
CA PRO A 104 -17.92 10.65 -0.91
C PRO A 104 -17.74 12.16 -1.15
N HIS A 105 -18.83 12.89 -0.93
CA HIS A 105 -18.85 14.33 -0.96
C HIS A 105 -19.60 14.87 0.27
N PRO A 106 -18.97 15.71 1.11
CA PRO A 106 -17.60 16.22 1.01
C PRO A 106 -16.53 15.12 1.23
N ARG A 107 -15.28 15.42 0.85
CA ARG A 107 -14.14 14.49 1.09
C ARG A 107 -13.98 14.29 2.61
N PRO A 108 -13.85 13.03 3.10
CA PRO A 108 -13.61 12.76 4.51
C PRO A 108 -12.33 13.40 5.04
N ALA A 109 -12.30 13.64 6.36
CA ALA A 109 -11.08 14.05 7.04
C ALA A 109 -10.02 12.93 6.97
N SER A 110 -8.74 13.31 6.90
CA SER A 110 -7.65 12.33 6.93
C SER A 110 -7.64 11.57 8.26
N THR A 111 -7.46 10.26 8.19
CA THR A 111 -7.29 9.35 9.33
C THR A 111 -5.83 8.95 9.51
N PRO A 112 -5.41 8.49 10.70
CA PRO A 112 -4.05 7.97 10.90
C PRO A 112 -3.67 6.87 9.89
N GLU A 113 -4.60 5.95 9.63
CA GLU A 113 -4.46 4.88 8.63
C GLU A 113 -4.24 5.42 7.22
N GLY A 114 -5.06 6.39 6.79
CA GLY A 114 -4.88 7.03 5.49
C GLY A 114 -3.55 7.75 5.37
N ILE A 115 -3.04 8.38 6.44
CA ILE A 115 -1.72 9.02 6.44
C ILE A 115 -0.60 7.99 6.37
N ALA A 116 -0.69 6.88 7.11
CA ALA A 116 0.26 5.77 7.04
C ALA A 116 0.44 5.27 5.59
N TYR A 117 -0.66 4.98 4.89
CA TYR A 117 -0.59 4.50 3.50
C TYR A 117 -0.12 5.58 2.52
N ARG A 118 -0.39 6.86 2.78
CA ARG A 118 0.18 7.96 1.98
C ARG A 118 1.69 8.07 2.14
N VAL A 119 2.21 7.85 3.34
CA VAL A 119 3.66 7.83 3.58
C VAL A 119 4.30 6.69 2.77
N ILE A 120 3.74 5.48 2.85
CA ILE A 120 4.20 4.33 2.05
C ILE A 120 4.17 4.66 0.55
N ALA A 121 3.01 5.09 0.03
CA ALA A 121 2.84 5.41 -1.38
C ALA A 121 3.82 6.50 -1.86
N ALA A 122 4.05 7.52 -1.04
CA ALA A 122 4.95 8.61 -1.39
C ALA A 122 6.42 8.18 -1.40
N VAL A 123 6.86 7.33 -0.45
CA VAL A 123 8.20 6.74 -0.47
C VAL A 123 8.41 5.93 -1.76
N LEU A 124 7.50 5.00 -2.06
CA LEU A 124 7.64 4.11 -3.21
C LEU A 124 7.61 4.89 -4.53
N ARG A 125 6.82 5.97 -4.60
CA ARG A 125 6.77 6.83 -5.78
C ARG A 125 8.05 7.64 -5.98
N LEU A 126 8.71 8.10 -4.91
CA LEU A 126 10.02 8.76 -5.01
C LEU A 126 11.13 7.79 -5.48
N GLN A 127 10.94 6.49 -5.28
CA GLN A 127 11.93 5.45 -5.55
C GLN A 127 11.58 4.60 -6.78
N GLN A 128 10.56 4.98 -7.56
CA GLN A 128 10.09 4.19 -8.71
C GLN A 128 11.14 3.99 -9.81
N ASP A 129 12.12 4.91 -9.87
CA ASP A 129 13.22 4.93 -10.84
C ASP A 129 14.57 4.49 -10.21
N ASP A 130 14.57 4.06 -8.93
CA ASP A 130 15.75 3.45 -8.31
C ASP A 130 16.07 2.11 -9.01
N ARG A 131 17.37 1.78 -9.10
CA ARG A 131 17.86 0.49 -9.61
C ARG A 131 17.46 -0.69 -8.73
N SER A 132 17.28 -0.43 -7.43
CA SER A 132 16.82 -1.40 -6.44
C SER A 132 15.30 -1.43 -6.42
N VAL A 133 14.73 -2.61 -6.18
CA VAL A 133 13.28 -2.73 -6.00
C VAL A 133 12.93 -2.22 -4.61
N TRP A 134 12.08 -1.19 -4.55
CA TRP A 134 11.47 -0.75 -3.30
C TRP A 134 10.07 -1.34 -3.18
N ASP A 135 9.71 -1.79 -1.98
CA ASP A 135 8.40 -2.37 -1.71
C ASP A 135 7.94 -2.07 -0.29
N ALA A 136 6.63 -2.23 -0.06
CA ALA A 136 6.06 -2.29 1.27
C ALA A 136 5.19 -3.53 1.41
N ARG A 137 5.48 -4.33 2.44
CA ARG A 137 4.91 -5.66 2.68
C ARG A 137 4.20 -5.70 4.02
N ALA A 138 3.07 -6.36 4.10
CA ALA A 138 2.44 -6.64 5.38
C ALA A 138 3.29 -7.69 6.11
N ILE A 139 3.27 -7.64 7.44
CA ILE A 139 3.94 -8.66 8.23
C ILE A 139 3.07 -9.92 8.24
N TRP A 140 3.62 -10.99 7.68
CA TRP A 140 3.07 -12.35 7.56
C TRP A 140 4.04 -13.34 8.20
N SER A 141 3.69 -14.63 8.21
CA SER A 141 4.64 -15.67 8.63
C SER A 141 5.88 -15.74 7.73
N ASP A 142 5.75 -15.49 6.42
CA ASP A 142 6.85 -15.55 5.45
C ASP A 142 7.64 -14.23 5.33
N THR A 143 7.06 -13.10 5.75
CA THR A 143 7.78 -11.81 5.86
C THR A 143 8.17 -11.47 7.29
N ARG A 144 7.90 -12.37 8.26
CA ARG A 144 8.25 -12.19 9.69
C ARG A 144 9.74 -11.96 9.88
N GLU A 145 10.57 -12.65 9.10
CA GLU A 145 12.02 -12.48 9.12
C GLU A 145 12.45 -11.03 8.81
N LEU A 146 11.66 -10.26 8.05
CA LEU A 146 11.94 -8.84 7.81
C LEU A 146 11.78 -8.00 9.08
N VAL A 147 10.86 -8.37 9.96
CA VAL A 147 10.68 -7.70 11.26
C VAL A 147 11.77 -8.12 12.23
N GLU A 148 12.11 -9.42 12.23
CA GLU A 148 13.16 -9.96 13.09
C GLU A 148 14.54 -9.41 12.71
N ARG A 149 14.76 -9.10 11.43
CA ARG A 149 15.92 -8.37 10.92
C ARG A 149 15.84 -6.86 11.14
N PHE A 150 14.68 -6.32 11.51
CA PHE A 150 14.57 -4.90 11.83
C PHE A 150 15.27 -4.67 13.17
N PRO A 151 16.31 -3.80 13.23
CA PRO A 151 17.23 -3.74 14.37
C PRO A 151 16.59 -3.29 15.69
N TYR A 152 15.32 -2.90 15.67
CA TYR A 152 14.63 -2.29 16.78
C TYR A 152 13.34 -3.03 17.07
N ALA A 153 13.17 -3.49 18.30
CA ALA A 153 11.92 -4.08 18.74
C ALA A 153 10.80 -3.03 18.61
N PRO A 154 9.68 -3.32 17.92
CA PRO A 154 8.59 -2.37 17.84
C PRO A 154 8.10 -2.06 19.27
N PRO A 155 8.11 -0.78 19.70
CA PRO A 155 7.70 -0.39 21.05
C PRO A 155 6.18 -0.52 21.25
N VAL A 156 5.43 -0.67 20.16
CA VAL A 156 3.99 -0.86 20.16
C VAL A 156 3.72 -2.33 20.48
N PRO A 157 2.84 -2.67 21.45
CA PRO A 157 2.34 -4.03 21.51
C PRO A 157 1.72 -4.29 20.14
N LEU A 158 2.32 -5.18 19.35
CA LEU A 158 1.75 -5.70 18.11
C LEU A 158 0.37 -6.22 18.51
N ARG A 159 -0.66 -5.35 18.43
CA ARG A 159 -2.04 -5.71 18.75
C ARG A 159 -2.31 -6.94 17.93
N LYS A 160 -2.72 -8.02 18.61
CA LYS A 160 -2.88 -9.37 18.05
C LYS A 160 -3.15 -9.29 16.56
N MET A 161 -2.15 -9.66 15.74
CA MET A 161 -2.38 -9.85 14.32
C MET A 161 -3.58 -10.75 14.20
N THR A 162 -4.72 -10.20 13.80
CA THR A 162 -5.91 -11.00 13.55
C THR A 162 -5.65 -11.66 12.20
N VAL A 163 -5.21 -12.90 12.26
CA VAL A 163 -5.32 -13.79 11.11
C VAL A 163 -6.81 -13.99 10.90
N ALA A 164 -7.34 -13.54 9.77
CA ALA A 164 -8.71 -13.84 9.39
C ALA A 164 -8.85 -15.37 9.28
N SER A 165 -10.08 -15.87 9.42
CA SER A 165 -10.36 -17.31 9.45
C SER A 165 -9.96 -18.06 8.17
N ASP A 166 -9.68 -17.33 7.09
CA ASP A 166 -9.18 -17.81 5.80
C ASP A 166 -7.64 -17.85 5.69
N GLY A 167 -6.93 -17.51 6.77
CA GLY A 167 -5.47 -17.44 6.80
C GLY A 167 -4.90 -16.10 6.32
N GLU A 168 -5.72 -15.09 6.00
CA GLU A 168 -5.25 -13.79 5.57
C GLU A 168 -4.85 -12.92 6.77
N ALA A 169 -3.61 -12.42 6.81
CA ALA A 169 -3.21 -11.51 7.87
C ALA A 169 -3.87 -10.14 7.65
N ARG A 170 -4.75 -9.75 8.56
CA ARG A 170 -5.24 -8.36 8.68
C ARG A 170 -4.26 -7.54 9.54
N GLY A 171 -2.97 -7.79 9.32
CA GLY A 171 -1.87 -7.26 10.10
C GLY A 171 -1.77 -5.76 9.93
N GLY A 172 -1.88 -5.04 11.04
CA GLY A 172 -1.85 -3.60 11.07
C GLY A 172 -0.45 -2.97 10.94
N LEU A 173 0.56 -3.70 10.45
CA LEU A 173 1.94 -3.24 10.40
C LEU A 173 2.59 -3.65 9.07
N TRP A 174 3.25 -2.68 8.45
CA TRP A 174 3.86 -2.76 7.13
C TRP A 174 5.35 -2.49 7.23
N VAL A 175 6.15 -3.26 6.51
CA VAL A 175 7.60 -3.05 6.39
C VAL A 175 7.87 -2.35 5.07
N ILE A 176 8.47 -1.16 5.10
CA ILE A 176 9.10 -0.58 3.91
C ILE A 176 10.47 -1.21 3.78
N ALA A 177 10.76 -1.81 2.62
CA ALA A 177 12.00 -2.52 2.37
C ALA A 177 12.62 -2.15 1.02
N LYS A 178 13.94 -2.33 0.93
CA LYS A 178 14.73 -2.18 -0.30
C LYS A 178 15.36 -3.52 -0.65
N GLY A 179 15.11 -3.98 -1.87
CA GLY A 179 15.70 -5.17 -2.46
C GLY A 179 17.12 -4.91 -2.95
N ASP A 180 18.00 -5.87 -2.71
CA ASP A 180 19.32 -5.92 -3.33
C ASP A 180 19.29 -6.68 -4.67
N ARG A 181 20.49 -6.98 -5.21
CA ARG A 181 20.66 -7.68 -6.48
C ARG A 181 20.17 -9.13 -6.45
N ASP A 182 20.14 -9.74 -5.26
CA ASP A 182 19.71 -11.13 -5.06
C ASP A 182 18.23 -11.19 -4.64
N HIS A 183 17.52 -10.07 -4.77
CA HIS A 183 16.12 -9.89 -4.36
C HIS A 183 15.88 -10.06 -2.86
N ALA A 184 16.93 -10.06 -2.04
CA ALA A 184 16.76 -10.06 -0.59
C ALA A 184 16.30 -8.67 -0.15
N LEU A 185 15.16 -8.63 0.54
CA LEU A 185 14.62 -7.39 1.09
C LEU A 185 15.36 -7.02 2.38
N THR A 186 15.82 -5.78 2.43
CA THR A 186 16.37 -5.16 3.65
C THR A 186 15.30 -4.23 4.23
N PRO A 187 14.84 -4.48 5.47
CA PRO A 187 13.83 -3.65 6.12
C PRO A 187 14.43 -2.29 6.47
N LEU A 188 13.73 -1.21 6.10
CA LEU A 188 14.19 0.17 6.30
C LEU A 188 13.32 0.94 7.30
N ALA A 189 12.03 0.65 7.33
CA ALA A 189 11.08 1.29 8.24
C ALA A 189 9.88 0.37 8.51
N LEU A 190 9.22 0.58 9.65
CA LEU A 190 7.93 -0.01 9.96
C LEU A 190 6.84 1.07 9.98
N VAL A 191 5.68 0.78 9.41
CA VAL A 191 4.53 1.69 9.36
C VAL A 191 3.29 0.96 9.87
N SER A 192 2.71 1.43 10.96
CA SER A 192 1.46 0.89 11.50
C SER A 192 0.24 1.55 10.84
N HIS A 193 -0.83 0.77 10.63
CA HIS A 193 -2.15 1.26 10.25
C HIS A 193 -2.72 2.27 11.28
N GLU A 194 -2.26 2.25 12.53
CA GLU A 194 -2.64 3.24 13.55
C GLU A 194 -1.94 4.60 13.34
N GLY A 195 -1.10 4.75 12.31
CA GLY A 195 -0.42 6.01 11.99
C GLY A 195 0.93 6.19 12.67
N TRP A 196 1.61 5.09 13.03
CA TRP A 196 2.96 5.14 13.61
C TRP A 196 4.01 4.81 12.58
N LEU A 197 5.12 5.55 12.58
CA LEU A 197 6.34 5.24 11.83
C LEU A 197 7.46 4.89 12.81
N ILE A 198 8.20 3.84 12.52
CA ILE A 198 9.41 3.46 13.26
C ILE A 198 10.56 3.35 12.26
N VAL A 199 11.61 4.12 12.52
CA VAL A 199 12.84 4.24 11.71
C VAL A 199 14.01 4.46 12.65
N GLY A 200 15.24 4.21 12.19
CA GLY A 200 16.43 4.48 13.01
C GLY A 200 16.29 3.85 14.39
N ASP A 201 16.63 4.56 15.47
CA ASP A 201 16.70 4.09 16.87
C ASP A 201 15.47 3.37 17.49
N GLY A 202 14.39 3.16 16.74
CA GLY A 202 13.21 2.44 17.19
C GLY A 202 12.15 3.33 17.83
N SER A 203 12.40 4.64 17.96
CA SER A 203 11.44 5.58 18.53
C SER A 203 10.20 5.70 17.63
N PRO A 204 8.98 5.56 18.16
CA PRO A 204 7.77 5.66 17.37
C PRO A 204 7.44 7.13 17.09
N ILE A 205 7.11 7.44 15.84
CA ILE A 205 6.74 8.76 15.34
C ILE A 205 5.24 8.75 15.02
N ASP A 206 4.47 9.66 15.61
CA ASP A 206 3.05 9.87 15.29
C ASP A 206 2.92 10.61 13.96
N LEU A 207 2.59 9.88 12.89
CA LEU A 207 2.48 10.44 11.55
C LEU A 207 1.33 11.45 11.43
N MET A 208 0.25 11.30 12.20
CA MET A 208 -0.87 12.24 12.15
C MET A 208 -0.49 13.56 12.84
N ALA A 209 0.23 13.50 13.96
CA ALA A 209 0.78 14.68 14.61
C ALA A 209 1.75 15.43 13.69
N GLU A 210 2.71 14.72 13.09
CA GLU A 210 3.68 15.28 12.13
C GLU A 210 2.99 15.86 10.89
N TYR A 211 1.98 15.18 10.36
CA TYR A 211 1.19 15.68 9.23
C TYR A 211 0.50 17.00 9.55
N ARG A 212 -0.06 17.15 10.76
CA ARG A 212 -0.66 18.43 11.20
C ARG A 212 0.40 19.51 11.37
N ALA A 213 1.52 19.21 12.02
CA ALA A 213 2.62 20.14 12.23
C ALA A 213 3.22 20.64 10.91
N CYS A 214 3.30 19.78 9.89
CA CYS A 214 3.81 20.10 8.56
C CYS A 214 2.81 20.83 7.64
N GLY A 215 1.66 21.25 8.17
CA GLY A 215 0.61 21.93 7.40
C GLY A 215 -0.12 21.00 6.43
N LYS A 216 -0.37 19.74 6.83
CA LYS A 216 -1.05 18.71 6.05
C LYS A 216 -0.32 18.32 4.76
N ARG A 217 1.02 18.25 4.82
CA ARG A 217 1.88 17.85 3.69
C ARG A 217 2.72 16.62 4.06
N ILE A 218 2.80 15.65 3.14
CA ILE A 218 3.55 14.40 3.34
C ILE A 218 5.05 14.58 3.09
N LEU A 219 5.44 15.37 2.08
CA LEU A 219 6.85 15.52 1.70
C LEU A 219 7.77 16.00 2.83
N PRO A 220 7.40 16.98 3.68
CA PRO A 220 8.23 17.36 4.82
C PRO A 220 8.46 16.21 5.83
N ILE A 221 7.43 15.40 6.09
CA ILE A 221 7.53 14.21 6.96
C ILE A 221 8.57 13.24 6.39
N LEU A 222 8.52 12.99 5.08
CA LEU A 222 9.51 12.12 4.42
C LEU A 222 10.92 12.69 4.53
N ALA A 223 11.09 13.98 4.24
CA ALA A 223 12.41 14.63 4.31
C ALA A 223 13.01 14.56 5.71
N GLN A 224 12.20 14.79 6.75
CA GLN A 224 12.62 14.81 8.15
C GLN A 224 12.97 13.43 8.69
N HIS A 225 12.14 12.41 8.42
CA HIS A 225 12.26 11.11 9.08
C HIS A 225 12.84 10.01 8.19
N LEU A 226 12.69 10.12 6.87
CA LEU A 226 13.07 9.08 5.91
C LEU A 226 14.14 9.56 4.92
N GLY A 227 14.45 10.85 4.85
CA GLY A 227 15.37 11.41 3.86
C GLY A 227 16.79 10.82 3.87
N HIS A 228 17.22 10.28 5.00
CA HIS A 228 18.51 9.58 5.11
C HIS A 228 18.49 8.18 4.48
N LEU A 229 17.31 7.56 4.35
CA LEU A 229 17.10 6.24 3.74
C LEU A 229 16.88 6.32 2.22
N LEU A 230 16.40 7.47 1.71
CA LEU A 230 16.01 7.68 0.32
C LEU A 230 17.19 8.03 -0.61
N ARG A 231 18.41 7.61 -0.27
CA ARG A 231 19.65 7.90 -1.00
C ARG A 231 20.11 6.73 -1.87
#